data_AF-A0A963U1D9-F1
#
_entry.id   AF-A0A963U1D9-F1
#
_cell.length_a   1.000
_cell.length_b   1.000
_cell.length_c   1.000
_cell.angle_alpha   90.00
_cell.angle_beta   90.00
_cell.angle_gamma   90.00
#
_symmetry.space_group_name_H-M   'P 1'
#
loop_
_entity.id
_entity.type
_entity.pdbx_description
1 polymer ?
#
loop_
_entity_poly.entity_id
_entity_poly.type
_entity_poly.pdbx_seq_one_letter_code
_entity_poly.pdbx_strand_id
1 'polypeptide(L)'
;MTAYISPFDDRFLTLGRAARLAADNHPGLGSADVMDMLARAVFAGAFDPPSTDGLDERAWRAREAPENWPHILIETPAPWLTPAQAMLSPKPQQYFGANRLTIASVMQSVGGLPGAAAQWRGLLHDLSRPEGQAEAFAALTKTPLAHYPDAGRRFLEGIYIPREKLRRWFALREIPVSHFLHDGDEPGDTKNAAADCPPSEPQSRGRPQKAAWQCITQALLKLRAENPAMQRKAMAYEAWKRAAGEFDKSDLPSVSTIQRKLGEIFRANSH
;
A
#
# COMPACT_ATOMS: atom_id res chain seq x y z
N MET A 1 0.37 4.97 18.48
CA MET A 1 -0.76 5.69 17.88
C MET A 1 -1.66 4.67 17.20
N THR A 2 -2.96 4.72 17.45
CA THR A 2 -3.95 3.91 16.74
C THR A 2 -4.23 4.58 15.40
N ALA A 3 -3.97 3.88 14.31
CA ALA A 3 -4.32 4.34 12.98
C ALA A 3 -5.41 3.44 12.42
N TYR A 4 -6.43 4.01 11.80
CA TYR A 4 -7.29 3.22 10.92
C TYR A 4 -6.59 3.15 9.56
N ILE A 5 -5.92 2.03 9.29
CA ILE A 5 -5.44 1.73 7.94
C ILE A 5 -6.59 1.04 7.22
N SER A 6 -7.21 1.78 6.31
CA SER A 6 -8.18 1.19 5.40
C SER A 6 -7.50 0.10 4.57
N PRO A 7 -8.15 -1.04 4.30
CA PRO A 7 -7.65 -2.02 3.33
C PRO A 7 -7.50 -1.43 1.91
N PHE A 8 -8.07 -0.25 1.66
CA PHE A 8 -7.95 0.53 0.42
C PHE A 8 -7.00 1.72 0.53
N ASP A 9 -6.25 1.86 1.62
CA ASP A 9 -5.25 2.92 1.74
C ASP A 9 -4.05 2.58 0.85
N ASP A 10 -3.98 3.23 -0.31
CA ASP A 10 -2.90 3.02 -1.28
C ASP A 10 -1.53 3.47 -0.76
N ARG A 11 -1.44 4.17 0.37
CA ARG A 11 -0.15 4.63 0.93
C ARG A 11 0.63 3.52 1.63
N PHE A 12 -0.02 2.39 1.95
CA PHE A 12 0.61 1.28 2.65
C PHE A 12 0.64 0.01 1.79
N LEU A 13 1.59 -0.86 2.09
CA LEU A 13 1.71 -2.17 1.47
C LEU A 13 2.18 -3.19 2.49
N THR A 14 1.62 -4.39 2.47
CA THR A 14 2.12 -5.48 3.31
C THR A 14 3.47 -5.96 2.80
N LEU A 15 4.38 -6.36 3.71
CA LEU A 15 5.69 -6.88 3.33
C LEU A 15 5.58 -8.09 2.39
N GLY A 16 4.64 -9.00 2.65
CA GLY A 16 4.42 -10.16 1.79
C GLY A 16 3.99 -9.78 0.37
N ARG A 17 3.20 -8.70 0.22
CA ARG A 17 2.83 -8.19 -1.11
C ARG A 17 3.99 -7.45 -1.77
N ALA A 18 4.77 -6.69 -1.01
CA ALA A 18 5.98 -6.03 -1.50
C ALA A 18 7.00 -7.05 -2.05
N ALA A 19 7.19 -8.16 -1.33
CA ALA A 19 8.11 -9.23 -1.70
C ALA A 19 7.71 -9.90 -3.02
N ARG A 20 6.43 -10.25 -3.18
CA ARG A 20 5.90 -10.85 -4.42
C ARG A 20 6.08 -9.92 -5.60
N LEU A 21 5.67 -8.67 -5.43
CA LEU A 21 5.76 -7.69 -6.51
C LEU A 21 7.20 -7.38 -6.91
N ALA A 22 8.15 -7.38 -5.97
CA ALA A 22 9.57 -7.23 -6.30
C ALA A 22 10.10 -8.46 -7.05
N ALA A 23 9.74 -9.67 -6.62
CA ALA A 23 10.14 -10.91 -7.29
C ALA A 23 9.59 -11.02 -8.73
N ASP A 24 8.33 -10.64 -8.96
CA ASP A 24 7.71 -10.65 -10.29
C ASP A 24 8.45 -9.75 -11.30
N ASN A 25 9.16 -8.72 -10.82
CA ASN A 25 9.89 -7.77 -11.65
C ASN A 25 11.39 -8.05 -11.76
N HIS A 26 11.90 -9.09 -11.09
CA HIS A 26 13.32 -9.39 -11.06
C HIS A 26 13.61 -10.85 -11.45
N PRO A 27 14.12 -11.11 -12.66
CA PRO A 27 14.56 -12.44 -13.05
C PRO A 27 15.61 -12.95 -12.05
N GLY A 28 15.38 -14.14 -11.47
CA GLY A 28 16.33 -14.80 -10.57
C GLY A 28 16.17 -14.50 -9.07
N LEU A 29 15.25 -13.62 -8.66
CA LEU A 29 14.93 -13.38 -7.24
C LEU A 29 13.58 -13.99 -6.89
N GLY A 30 13.56 -14.96 -5.96
CA GLY A 30 12.33 -15.54 -5.47
C GLY A 30 11.60 -14.62 -4.48
N SER A 31 10.27 -14.70 -4.42
CA SER A 31 9.50 -13.95 -3.41
C SER A 31 9.93 -14.29 -1.97
N ALA A 32 10.41 -15.51 -1.72
CA ALA A 32 10.92 -15.91 -0.42
C ALA A 32 12.24 -15.19 -0.08
N ASP A 33 13.13 -15.01 -1.06
CA ASP A 33 14.41 -14.33 -0.87
C ASP A 33 14.19 -12.85 -0.58
N VAL A 34 13.30 -12.19 -1.33
CA VAL A 34 12.96 -10.79 -1.06
C VAL A 34 12.30 -10.65 0.31
N MET A 35 11.42 -11.59 0.69
CA MET A 35 10.80 -11.56 2.02
C MET A 35 11.83 -11.76 3.14
N ASP A 36 12.84 -12.60 2.95
CA ASP A 36 13.97 -12.75 3.87
C ASP A 36 14.72 -11.41 4.02
N MET A 37 15.06 -10.75 2.92
CA MET A 37 15.73 -9.44 2.94
C MET A 37 14.90 -8.37 3.68
N LEU A 38 13.58 -8.34 3.42
CA LEU A 38 12.67 -7.41 4.08
C LEU A 38 12.53 -7.69 5.58
N ALA A 39 12.45 -8.96 5.98
CA ALA A 39 12.40 -9.35 7.40
C ALA A 39 13.68 -8.91 8.13
N ARG A 40 14.85 -9.09 7.52
CA ARG A 40 16.13 -8.59 8.06
C ARG A 40 16.13 -7.06 8.17
N ALA A 41 15.57 -6.37 7.19
CA ALA A 41 15.48 -4.91 7.20
C ALA A 41 14.57 -4.38 8.33
N VAL A 42 13.48 -5.09 8.65
CA VAL A 42 12.63 -4.77 9.81
C VAL A 42 13.46 -4.78 11.10
N PHE A 43 14.20 -5.86 11.35
CA PHE A 43 14.99 -5.97 12.59
C PHE A 43 16.25 -5.09 12.60
N ALA A 44 16.80 -4.76 11.43
CA ALA A 44 17.83 -3.75 11.29
C ALA A 44 17.32 -2.32 11.60
N GLY A 45 16.00 -2.12 11.72
CA GLY A 45 15.38 -0.82 11.99
C GLY A 45 15.25 0.06 10.74
N ALA A 46 15.37 -0.52 9.53
CA ALA A 46 15.32 0.24 8.28
C ALA A 46 13.97 0.95 8.06
N PHE A 47 12.92 0.46 8.71
CA PHE A 47 11.57 1.02 8.63
C PHE A 47 11.14 1.73 9.91
N ASP A 48 11.99 1.85 10.93
CA ASP A 48 11.65 2.53 12.17
C ASP A 48 11.31 4.01 11.92
N PRO A 49 10.47 4.62 12.78
CA PRO A 49 10.24 6.07 12.76
C PRO A 49 11.52 6.85 13.12
N PRO A 50 11.64 8.14 12.72
CA PRO A 50 12.80 8.99 13.02
C PRO A 50 13.14 9.04 14.51
N SER A 51 14.42 9.01 14.92
CA SER A 51 14.83 9.01 16.34
C SER A 51 14.16 10.14 17.14
N THR A 52 13.95 9.90 18.44
CA THR A 52 13.45 10.92 19.37
C THR A 52 14.51 11.92 19.82
N ASP A 53 15.78 11.66 19.54
CA ASP A 53 16.88 12.46 20.04
C ASP A 53 16.92 13.85 19.37
N GLY A 54 16.82 14.90 20.20
CA GLY A 54 16.94 16.29 19.73
C GLY A 54 15.81 16.75 18.79
N LEU A 55 14.64 16.12 18.83
CA LEU A 55 13.50 16.52 17.99
C LEU A 55 12.99 17.92 18.36
N ASP A 56 12.84 18.78 17.36
CA ASP A 56 12.02 19.98 17.46
C ASP A 56 10.53 19.66 17.31
N GLU A 57 9.65 20.65 17.55
CA GLU A 57 8.19 20.44 17.46
C GLU A 57 7.73 19.93 16.08
N ARG A 58 8.40 20.37 15.01
CA ARG A 58 8.05 19.95 13.65
C ARG A 58 8.41 18.49 13.43
N ALA A 59 9.57 18.08 13.88
CA ALA A 59 10.06 16.73 13.79
C ALA A 59 9.26 15.79 14.71
N TRP A 60 8.75 16.29 15.84
CA TRP A 60 7.78 15.58 16.68
C TRP A 60 6.48 15.31 15.93
N ARG A 61 5.88 16.34 15.30
CA ARG A 61 4.66 16.17 14.49
C ARG A 61 4.87 15.24 13.30
N ALA A 62 6.03 15.34 12.64
CA ALA A 62 6.39 14.42 11.57
C ALA A 62 6.48 12.99 12.09
N ARG A 63 7.14 12.77 13.23
CA ARG A 63 7.20 11.46 13.87
C ARG A 63 5.81 10.92 14.19
N GLU A 64 4.85 11.73 14.63
CA GLU A 64 3.49 11.29 14.91
C GLU A 64 2.67 10.92 13.65
N ALA A 65 3.12 11.30 12.46
CA ALA A 65 2.40 11.00 11.24
C ALA A 65 2.40 9.48 10.93
N PRO A 66 1.24 8.85 10.64
CA PRO A 66 1.16 7.40 10.37
C PRO A 66 2.10 6.92 9.26
N GLU A 67 2.31 7.71 8.20
CA GLU A 67 3.24 7.44 7.12
C GLU A 67 4.70 7.26 7.56
N ASN A 68 5.04 7.61 8.81
CA ASN A 68 6.36 7.40 9.38
C ASN A 68 6.49 6.13 10.22
N TRP A 69 5.42 5.33 10.35
CA TRP A 69 5.43 4.10 11.12
C TRP A 69 5.07 2.86 10.29
N PRO A 70 5.79 1.74 10.47
CA PRO A 70 5.26 0.41 10.22
C PRO A 70 4.00 0.21 11.06
N HIS A 71 3.05 -0.56 10.55
CA HIS A 71 1.83 -0.88 11.25
C HIS A 71 1.62 -2.38 11.33
N ILE A 72 1.22 -2.83 12.52
CA ILE A 72 0.87 -4.21 12.79
C ILE A 72 -0.57 -4.29 13.27
N LEU A 73 -1.24 -5.37 12.92
CA LEU A 73 -2.57 -5.70 13.40
C LEU A 73 -2.42 -6.48 14.71
N ILE A 74 -2.89 -5.92 15.82
CA ILE A 74 -2.89 -6.61 17.11
C ILE A 74 -4.31 -6.60 17.70
N GLU A 75 -4.58 -7.56 18.58
CA GLU A 75 -5.79 -7.54 19.40
C GLU A 75 -5.85 -6.22 20.16
N THR A 76 -7.03 -5.61 20.16
CA THR A 76 -7.27 -4.38 20.91
C THR A 76 -7.02 -4.66 22.39
N PRO A 77 -6.15 -3.87 23.06
CA PRO A 77 -5.85 -4.04 24.48
C PRO A 77 -7.13 -4.06 25.33
N ALA A 78 -7.16 -4.92 26.35
CA ALA A 78 -8.32 -5.08 27.23
C ALA A 78 -8.87 -3.76 27.81
N PRO A 79 -8.05 -2.77 28.20
CA PRO A 79 -8.55 -1.48 28.69
C PRO A 79 -9.35 -0.67 27.67
N TRP A 80 -9.26 -1.00 26.38
CA TRP A 80 -9.91 -0.28 25.28
C TRP A 80 -11.13 -1.04 24.74
N LEU A 81 -11.41 -2.22 25.27
CA LEU A 81 -12.58 -3.02 24.91
C LEU A 81 -13.74 -2.66 25.84
N THR A 82 -14.94 -2.55 25.28
CA THR A 82 -16.16 -2.57 26.10
C THR A 82 -16.34 -3.96 26.73
N PRO A 83 -17.10 -4.10 27.84
CA PRO A 83 -17.36 -5.41 28.44
C PRO A 83 -17.93 -6.43 27.44
N ALA A 84 -18.81 -5.99 26.54
CA ALA A 84 -19.37 -6.85 25.49
C ALA A 84 -18.31 -7.28 24.46
N GLN A 85 -17.41 -6.37 24.05
CA GLN A 85 -16.33 -6.69 23.13
C GLN A 85 -15.28 -7.62 23.76
N ALA A 86 -15.03 -7.49 25.06
CA ALA A 86 -14.10 -8.35 25.80
C ALA A 86 -14.54 -9.81 25.86
N MET A 87 -15.85 -10.08 25.68
CA MET A 87 -16.42 -11.42 25.62
C MET A 87 -16.33 -12.08 24.22
N LEU A 88 -15.94 -11.34 23.18
CA LEU A 88 -15.88 -11.87 21.82
C LEU A 88 -14.66 -12.80 21.63
N SER A 89 -14.83 -13.81 20.76
CA SER A 89 -13.75 -14.65 20.25
C SER A 89 -13.93 -14.86 18.75
N PRO A 90 -13.00 -14.40 17.88
CA PRO A 90 -11.80 -13.64 18.23
C PRO A 90 -12.10 -12.23 18.77
N LYS A 91 -11.15 -11.65 19.52
CA LYS A 91 -11.26 -10.27 19.99
C LYS A 91 -11.12 -9.28 18.83
N PRO A 92 -11.71 -8.07 18.93
CA PRO A 92 -11.47 -7.01 17.95
C PRO A 92 -9.98 -6.71 17.79
N GLN A 93 -9.57 -6.36 16.57
CA GLN A 93 -8.19 -6.01 16.22
C GLN A 93 -8.12 -4.60 15.65
N GLN A 94 -6.99 -3.93 15.87
CA GLN A 94 -6.72 -2.59 15.34
C GLN A 94 -5.27 -2.47 14.87
N TYR A 95 -5.00 -1.50 13.99
CA TYR A 95 -3.64 -1.23 13.54
C TYR A 95 -2.92 -0.27 14.49
N PHE A 96 -1.68 -0.62 14.79
CA PHE A 96 -0.81 0.14 15.67
C PHE A 96 0.51 0.44 14.98
N GLY A 97 0.92 1.70 15.05
CA GLY A 97 2.29 2.08 14.70
C GLY A 97 3.29 1.34 15.58
N ALA A 98 4.26 0.66 14.97
CA ALA A 98 5.21 -0.21 15.63
C ALA A 98 6.63 0.00 15.11
N ASN A 99 7.61 0.04 16.01
CA ASN A 99 9.03 -0.05 15.66
C ASN A 99 9.49 -1.52 15.78
N ARG A 100 10.76 -1.79 15.46
CA ARG A 100 11.35 -3.14 15.57
C ARG A 100 11.22 -3.79 16.95
N LEU A 101 11.26 -3.01 18.04
CA LEU A 101 11.10 -3.53 19.40
C LEU A 101 9.67 -3.99 19.66
N THR A 102 8.69 -3.16 19.28
CA THR A 102 7.27 -3.52 19.36
C THR A 102 6.97 -4.76 18.52
N ILE A 103 7.48 -4.80 17.28
CA ILE A 103 7.33 -5.94 16.37
C ILE A 103 7.89 -7.22 17.02
N ALA A 104 9.14 -7.18 17.51
CA ALA A 104 9.77 -8.33 18.16
C ALA A 104 9.01 -8.79 19.42
N SER A 105 8.53 -7.85 20.23
CA SER A 105 7.78 -8.15 21.47
C SER A 105 6.42 -8.80 21.19
N VAL A 106 5.71 -8.33 20.16
CA VAL A 106 4.45 -8.95 19.73
C VAL A 106 4.72 -10.34 19.14
N MET A 107 5.72 -10.47 18.28
CA MET A 107 6.13 -11.77 17.74
C MET A 107 6.49 -12.76 18.84
N GLN A 108 7.19 -12.33 19.89
CA GLN A 108 7.47 -13.18 21.06
C GLN A 108 6.18 -13.67 21.71
N SER A 109 5.21 -12.76 21.91
CA SER A 109 3.96 -13.04 22.62
C SER A 109 3.07 -14.03 21.86
N VAL A 110 3.15 -14.04 20.53
CA VAL A 110 2.42 -14.99 19.66
C VAL A 110 3.23 -16.24 19.28
N GLY A 111 4.42 -16.43 19.87
CA GLY A 111 5.29 -17.57 19.56
C GLY A 111 5.86 -17.55 18.14
N GLY A 112 6.01 -16.36 17.55
CA GLY A 112 6.50 -16.14 16.18
C GLY A 112 8.02 -15.92 16.06
N LEU A 113 8.76 -15.88 17.17
CA LEU A 113 10.23 -15.79 17.13
C LEU A 113 10.88 -17.18 17.02
N PRO A 114 12.04 -17.31 16.36
CA PRO A 114 12.76 -18.57 16.23
C PRO A 114 13.39 -19.02 17.56
N GLY A 115 13.36 -20.32 17.89
CA GLY A 115 13.91 -20.81 19.17
C GLY A 115 12.97 -20.65 20.37
N ALA A 116 13.49 -20.74 21.59
CA ALA A 116 12.66 -20.80 22.80
C ALA A 116 12.21 -19.41 23.29
N ALA A 117 10.92 -19.23 23.57
CA ALA A 117 10.34 -17.94 23.98
C ALA A 117 11.01 -17.31 25.22
N ALA A 118 11.49 -18.14 26.16
CA ALA A 118 12.19 -17.69 27.36
C ALA A 118 13.53 -17.01 27.06
N GLN A 119 14.26 -17.46 26.03
CA GLN A 119 15.55 -16.88 25.63
C GLN A 119 15.38 -15.44 25.12
N TRP A 120 14.32 -15.20 24.33
CA TRP A 120 13.98 -13.87 23.86
C TRP A 120 13.52 -12.93 24.97
N ARG A 121 12.95 -13.47 26.06
CA ARG A 121 12.45 -12.63 27.16
C ARG A 121 13.61 -11.95 27.87
N GLY A 122 14.67 -12.68 28.14
CA GLY A 122 15.91 -12.13 28.71
C GLY A 122 16.53 -11.09 27.78
N LEU A 123 16.60 -11.34 26.47
CA LEU A 123 17.23 -10.39 25.55
C LEU A 123 16.40 -9.11 25.33
N LEU A 124 15.07 -9.21 25.22
CA LEU A 124 14.23 -8.05 24.86
C LEU A 124 13.82 -7.19 26.06
N HIS A 125 13.61 -7.79 27.23
CA HIS A 125 12.94 -7.14 28.37
C HIS A 125 13.79 -7.05 29.64
N ASP A 126 15.00 -7.61 29.66
CA ASP A 126 15.88 -7.48 30.82
C ASP A 126 16.48 -6.08 30.92
N LEU A 127 15.91 -5.26 31.80
CA LEU A 127 16.37 -3.89 32.03
C LEU A 127 17.77 -3.80 32.65
N SER A 128 18.29 -4.91 33.22
CA SER A 128 19.65 -4.95 33.76
C SER A 128 20.72 -5.12 32.68
N ARG A 129 20.31 -5.50 31.45
CA ARG A 129 21.17 -5.70 30.28
C ARG A 129 20.72 -4.82 29.12
N PRO A 130 21.03 -3.52 29.12
CA PRO A 130 20.63 -2.60 28.05
C PRO A 130 21.15 -3.03 26.67
N GLU A 131 22.27 -3.74 26.60
CA GLU A 131 22.83 -4.31 25.37
C GLU A 131 22.00 -5.49 24.81
N GLY A 132 21.16 -6.13 25.64
CA GLY A 132 20.39 -7.32 25.26
C GLY A 132 19.46 -7.07 24.07
N GLN A 133 18.88 -5.88 23.96
CA GLN A 133 18.03 -5.53 22.82
C GLN A 133 18.83 -5.44 21.51
N ALA A 134 20.03 -4.86 21.56
CA ALA A 134 20.92 -4.79 20.41
C ALA A 134 21.38 -6.20 19.98
N GLU A 135 21.70 -7.06 20.95
CA GLU A 135 22.01 -8.48 20.72
C GLU A 135 20.82 -9.22 20.07
N ALA A 136 19.59 -9.00 20.57
CA ALA A 136 18.38 -9.58 19.99
C ALA A 136 18.20 -9.17 18.53
N PHE A 137 18.30 -7.88 18.21
CA PHE A 137 18.14 -7.41 16.83
C PHE A 137 19.27 -7.90 15.92
N ALA A 138 20.50 -8.00 16.42
CA ALA A 138 21.61 -8.58 15.69
C ALA A 138 21.37 -10.06 15.37
N ALA A 139 20.83 -10.84 16.32
CA ALA A 139 20.46 -12.24 16.12
C ALA A 139 19.32 -12.39 15.10
N LEU A 140 18.23 -11.61 15.25
CA LEU A 140 17.08 -11.64 14.36
C LEU A 140 17.45 -11.22 12.92
N THR A 141 18.30 -10.20 12.76
CA THR A 141 18.79 -9.77 11.43
C THR A 141 19.65 -10.84 10.75
N LYS A 142 20.34 -11.68 11.51
CA LYS A 142 21.19 -12.76 10.98
C LYS A 142 20.42 -14.05 10.74
N THR A 143 19.30 -14.26 11.43
CA THR A 143 18.50 -15.47 11.34
C THR A 143 17.71 -15.52 10.03
N PRO A 144 17.89 -16.55 9.18
CA PRO A 144 17.04 -16.74 8.00
C PRO A 144 15.56 -16.88 8.33
N LEU A 145 14.70 -16.30 7.51
CA LEU A 145 13.24 -16.35 7.63
C LEU A 145 12.70 -17.80 7.64
N ALA A 146 13.39 -18.72 6.96
CA ALA A 146 13.05 -20.14 6.97
C ALA A 146 13.06 -20.77 8.37
N HIS A 147 13.86 -20.24 9.31
CA HIS A 147 13.91 -20.72 10.69
C HIS A 147 12.82 -20.15 11.59
N TYR A 148 12.06 -19.15 11.13
CA TYR A 148 10.95 -18.61 11.89
C TYR A 148 9.78 -19.59 11.87
N PRO A 149 9.03 -19.75 12.97
CA PRO A 149 7.76 -20.48 12.96
C PRO A 149 6.78 -19.92 11.92
N ASP A 150 5.82 -20.73 11.46
CA ASP A 150 4.79 -20.28 10.51
C ASP A 150 4.04 -19.04 10.98
N ALA A 151 3.70 -18.98 12.28
CA ALA A 151 3.07 -17.81 12.88
C ALA A 151 3.94 -16.55 12.73
N GLY A 152 5.25 -16.67 12.90
CA GLY A 152 6.21 -15.57 12.73
C GLY A 152 6.34 -15.12 11.30
N ARG A 153 6.43 -16.06 10.35
CA ARG A 153 6.48 -15.76 8.91
C ARG A 153 5.23 -15.00 8.45
N ARG A 154 4.04 -15.52 8.82
CA ARG A 154 2.76 -14.86 8.51
C ARG A 154 2.63 -13.49 9.16
N PHE A 155 3.11 -13.36 10.40
CA PHE A 155 3.13 -12.06 11.09
C PHE A 155 3.98 -11.04 10.33
N LEU A 156 5.21 -11.41 9.96
CA LEU A 156 6.12 -10.55 9.20
C LEU A 156 5.52 -10.18 7.83
N GLU A 157 4.96 -11.14 7.10
CA GLU A 157 4.30 -10.87 5.82
C GLU A 157 3.14 -9.88 5.95
N GLY A 158 2.43 -9.90 7.08
CA GLY A 158 1.28 -9.04 7.37
C GLY A 158 1.61 -7.64 7.87
N ILE A 159 2.89 -7.29 8.06
CA ILE A 159 3.28 -5.94 8.49
C ILE A 159 3.03 -4.96 7.35
N TYR A 160 2.27 -3.89 7.63
CA TYR A 160 2.02 -2.80 6.71
C TYR A 160 3.15 -1.77 6.80
N ILE A 161 3.82 -1.53 5.68
CA ILE A 161 4.87 -0.52 5.56
C ILE A 161 4.39 0.60 4.63
N PRO A 162 4.65 1.87 4.97
CA PRO A 162 4.47 2.98 4.03
C PRO A 162 5.20 2.73 2.70
N ARG A 163 4.52 2.94 1.57
CA ARG A 163 5.10 2.70 0.23
C ARG A 163 6.37 3.50 0.01
N GLU A 164 6.41 4.74 0.50
CA GLU A 164 7.59 5.60 0.38
C GLU A 164 8.83 4.99 1.06
N LYS A 165 8.66 4.38 2.24
CA LYS A 165 9.75 3.70 2.93
C LYS A 165 10.23 2.47 2.17
N LEU A 166 9.31 1.69 1.60
CA LEU A 166 9.66 0.55 0.74
C LEU A 166 10.41 1.01 -0.51
N ARG A 167 9.90 2.03 -1.21
CA ARG A 167 10.50 2.61 -2.42
C ARG A 167 11.93 3.06 -2.13
N ARG A 168 12.14 3.84 -1.07
CA ARG A 168 13.48 4.28 -0.65
C ARG A 168 14.39 3.11 -0.32
N TRP A 169 13.87 2.09 0.38
CA TRP A 169 14.67 0.93 0.78
C TRP A 169 15.11 0.06 -0.41
N PHE A 170 14.23 -0.17 -1.38
CA PHE A 170 14.53 -0.88 -2.62
C PHE A 170 15.47 -0.08 -3.52
N ALA A 171 15.26 1.23 -3.66
CA ALA A 171 16.13 2.11 -4.44
C ALA A 171 17.57 2.12 -3.93
N LEU A 172 17.77 2.15 -2.60
CA LEU A 172 19.10 2.08 -1.98
C LEU A 172 19.83 0.75 -2.22
N ARG A 173 19.13 -0.29 -2.71
CA ARG A 173 19.67 -1.62 -3.00
C ARG A 173 19.67 -1.94 -4.48
N GLU A 174 19.35 -0.96 -5.32
CA GLU A 174 19.28 -1.11 -6.78
C GLU A 174 18.33 -2.23 -7.23
N ILE A 175 17.32 -2.54 -6.41
CA ILE A 175 16.27 -3.50 -6.77
C ILE A 175 15.19 -2.74 -7.53
N PRO A 176 15.02 -2.98 -8.85
CA PRO A 176 13.97 -2.35 -9.62
C PRO A 176 12.60 -2.74 -9.04
N VAL A 177 11.86 -1.74 -8.61
CA VAL A 177 10.48 -1.88 -8.19
C VAL A 177 9.59 -1.30 -9.28
N SER A 178 8.58 -2.06 -9.69
CA SER A 178 7.62 -1.61 -10.69
C SER A 178 6.97 -0.27 -10.29
N HIS A 179 6.47 0.46 -11.30
CA HIS A 179 5.78 1.74 -11.16
C HIS A 179 4.63 1.76 -10.13
N PHE A 180 4.16 0.62 -9.62
CA PHE A 180 3.13 0.56 -8.58
C PHE A 180 3.58 1.13 -7.22
N LEU A 181 4.89 1.24 -6.93
CA LEU A 181 5.37 1.96 -5.74
C LEU A 181 5.51 3.47 -5.96
N HIS A 182 5.36 3.94 -7.21
CA HIS A 182 5.28 5.36 -7.49
C HIS A 182 3.83 5.80 -7.36
N ASP A 183 3.59 6.75 -6.46
CA ASP A 183 2.37 7.55 -6.51
C ASP A 183 2.27 8.14 -7.92
N GLY A 184 1.05 8.12 -8.48
CA GLY A 184 0.81 8.60 -9.83
C GLY A 184 1.42 9.97 -10.06
N ASP A 185 1.97 10.16 -11.26
CA ASP A 185 2.55 11.40 -11.76
C ASP A 185 1.73 12.64 -11.32
N GLU A 186 2.29 13.42 -10.39
CA GLU A 186 2.04 14.86 -10.34
C GLU A 186 2.99 15.50 -11.39
N PRO A 187 2.46 16.16 -12.44
CA PRO A 187 3.30 16.79 -13.45
C PRO A 187 3.80 18.13 -12.91
N GLY A 188 5.08 18.19 -12.53
CA GLY A 188 5.70 19.40 -11.98
C GLY A 188 7.15 19.59 -12.43
N ASP A 189 7.31 20.35 -13.51
CA ASP A 189 8.50 21.12 -13.91
C ASP A 189 9.82 20.38 -14.23
N THR A 190 9.90 19.84 -15.45
CA THR A 190 11.15 19.94 -16.22
C THR A 190 11.07 21.13 -17.17
N LYS A 191 11.61 22.26 -16.71
CA LYS A 191 11.99 23.38 -17.57
C LYS A 191 13.10 22.96 -18.53
N ASN A 192 12.80 23.12 -19.82
CA ASN A 192 13.65 23.58 -20.91
C ASN A 192 15.05 22.95 -21.07
N ALA A 193 15.16 22.10 -22.10
CA ALA A 193 16.25 22.17 -23.05
C ALA A 193 15.67 22.05 -24.46
N ALA A 194 15.69 23.17 -25.19
CA ALA A 194 15.31 23.25 -26.59
C ALA A 194 16.45 22.71 -27.46
N ALA A 195 16.10 21.91 -28.48
CA ALA A 195 16.89 21.74 -29.69
C ALA A 195 15.97 21.30 -30.83
N ASP A 196 16.03 22.04 -31.94
CA ASP A 196 15.20 22.02 -33.13
C ASP A 196 15.28 20.75 -33.99
N CYS A 197 14.13 20.29 -34.54
CA CYS A 197 13.87 19.97 -35.98
C CYS A 197 12.56 19.14 -36.20
N PRO A 198 11.97 19.12 -37.43
CA PRO A 198 10.52 19.28 -37.64
C PRO A 198 9.77 18.00 -38.14
N PRO A 199 8.54 18.14 -38.67
CA PRO A 199 7.30 17.59 -38.13
C PRO A 199 7.04 16.12 -38.54
N SER A 200 6.66 15.28 -37.58
CA SER A 200 6.05 13.98 -37.86
C SER A 200 4.71 13.89 -37.14
N GLU A 201 3.72 13.40 -37.87
CA GLU A 201 2.29 13.36 -37.58
C GLU A 201 1.95 12.92 -36.14
N PRO A 202 0.85 13.44 -35.54
CA PRO A 202 0.49 13.11 -34.17
C PRO A 202 0.05 11.64 -34.04
N GLN A 203 0.98 10.78 -33.64
CA GLN A 203 0.70 9.46 -33.09
C GLN A 203 -0.08 9.63 -31.78
N SER A 204 -1.32 9.15 -31.77
CA SER A 204 -2.16 9.13 -30.56
C SER A 204 -1.59 8.14 -29.53
N ARG A 205 -0.93 8.67 -28.49
CA ARG A 205 -0.55 7.92 -27.29
C ARG A 205 -1.77 7.74 -26.39
N GLY A 206 -2.22 6.49 -26.22
CA GLY A 206 -3.22 6.11 -25.23
C GLY A 206 -3.64 4.64 -25.37
N ARG A 207 -3.89 3.98 -24.23
CA ARG A 207 -4.50 2.62 -24.14
C ARG A 207 -5.68 2.52 -25.12
N PRO A 208 -5.85 1.41 -25.87
CA PRO A 208 -6.96 1.27 -26.80
C PRO A 208 -8.28 1.49 -26.04
N GLN A 209 -9.10 2.43 -26.53
CA GLN A 209 -10.44 2.65 -25.98
C GLN A 209 -11.22 1.35 -26.13
N LYS A 210 -11.91 0.93 -25.06
CA LYS A 210 -12.83 -0.21 -25.13
C LYS A 210 -13.84 0.03 -26.27
N ALA A 211 -14.12 -0.98 -27.08
CA ALA A 211 -14.97 -0.83 -28.28
C ALA A 211 -16.34 -0.20 -27.98
N ALA A 212 -16.91 -0.47 -26.80
CA ALA A 212 -18.20 0.07 -26.35
C ALA A 212 -18.22 1.60 -26.14
N TRP A 213 -17.07 2.28 -26.14
CA TRP A 213 -17.01 3.73 -25.84
C TRP A 213 -17.60 4.62 -26.91
N GLN A 214 -17.53 4.20 -28.17
CA GLN A 214 -18.15 4.93 -29.26
C GLN A 214 -19.69 4.85 -29.16
N CYS A 215 -20.23 3.66 -28.90
CA CYS A 215 -21.67 3.46 -28.72
C CYS A 215 -22.20 4.21 -27.49
N ILE A 216 -21.50 4.17 -26.36
CA ILE A 216 -21.89 4.89 -25.13
C ILE A 216 -21.86 6.41 -25.34
N THR A 217 -20.86 6.93 -26.06
CA THR A 217 -20.77 8.36 -26.36
C THR A 217 -21.93 8.83 -27.23
N GLN A 218 -22.27 8.08 -28.28
CA GLN A 218 -23.42 8.38 -29.14
C GLN A 218 -24.75 8.30 -28.38
N ALA A 219 -24.92 7.28 -27.53
CA ALA A 219 -26.10 7.13 -26.70
C ALA A 219 -26.27 8.30 -25.70
N LEU A 220 -25.18 8.78 -25.09
CA LEU A 220 -25.20 9.93 -24.19
C LEU A 220 -25.54 11.25 -24.91
N LEU A 221 -25.01 11.47 -26.10
CA LEU A 221 -25.33 12.66 -26.90
C LEU A 221 -26.80 12.67 -27.31
N LYS A 222 -27.33 11.53 -27.75
CA LYS A 222 -28.76 11.38 -28.10
C LYS A 222 -29.67 11.58 -26.88
N LEU A 223 -29.33 11.00 -25.73
CA LEU A 223 -30.08 11.18 -24.48
C LEU A 223 -30.06 12.62 -23.97
N ARG A 224 -28.95 13.35 -24.17
CA ARG A 224 -28.87 14.77 -23.81
C ARG A 224 -29.71 15.66 -24.73
N ALA A 225 -29.75 15.35 -26.03
CA ALA A 225 -30.58 16.06 -27.00
C ALA A 225 -32.09 15.83 -26.75
N GLU A 226 -32.47 14.60 -26.41
CA GLU A 226 -33.86 14.22 -26.14
C GLU A 226 -34.35 14.71 -24.76
N ASN A 227 -33.48 14.74 -23.74
CA ASN A 227 -33.84 15.09 -22.36
C ASN A 227 -32.75 15.91 -21.65
N PRO A 228 -32.65 17.22 -21.91
CA PRO A 228 -31.58 18.07 -21.37
C PRO A 228 -31.62 18.24 -19.83
N ALA A 229 -32.76 17.99 -19.19
CA ALA A 229 -32.93 18.09 -17.74
C ALA A 229 -32.66 16.77 -16.98
N MET A 230 -32.32 15.68 -17.68
CA MET A 230 -32.13 14.37 -17.05
C MET A 230 -30.90 14.35 -16.13
N GLN A 231 -31.04 13.77 -14.94
CA GLN A 231 -29.93 13.65 -14.00
C GLN A 231 -28.77 12.82 -14.58
N ARG A 232 -27.53 13.29 -14.38
CA ARG A 232 -26.30 12.65 -14.90
C ARG A 232 -26.19 11.17 -14.55
N LYS A 233 -26.65 10.80 -13.34
CA LYS A 233 -26.66 9.41 -12.87
C LYS A 233 -27.60 8.52 -13.70
N ALA A 234 -28.80 9.01 -13.99
CA ALA A 234 -29.79 8.31 -14.81
C ALA A 234 -29.34 8.20 -16.27
N MET A 235 -28.75 9.27 -16.82
CA MET A 235 -28.25 9.32 -18.19
C MET A 235 -27.10 8.32 -18.43
N ALA A 236 -26.17 8.22 -17.47
CA ALA A 236 -25.09 7.23 -17.53
C ALA A 236 -25.58 5.78 -17.44
N TYR A 237 -26.59 5.54 -16.61
CA TYR A 237 -27.18 4.22 -16.44
C TYR A 237 -27.94 3.77 -17.70
N GLU A 238 -28.70 4.66 -18.32
CA GLU A 238 -29.41 4.39 -19.58
C GLU A 238 -28.45 4.17 -20.76
N ALA A 239 -27.37 4.96 -20.86
CA ALA A 239 -26.35 4.74 -21.88
C ALA A 239 -25.60 3.40 -21.68
N TRP A 240 -25.32 3.05 -20.42
CA TRP A 240 -24.73 1.74 -20.09
C TRP A 240 -25.68 0.59 -20.43
N LYS A 241 -26.98 0.73 -20.13
CA LYS A 241 -28.00 -0.29 -20.41
C LYS A 241 -28.17 -0.54 -21.91
N ARG A 242 -28.11 0.52 -22.74
CA ARG A 242 -28.13 0.40 -24.20
C ARG A 242 -26.88 -0.35 -24.72
N ALA A 243 -25.70 0.02 -24.23
CA ALA A 243 -24.46 -0.68 -24.60
C ALA A 243 -24.40 -2.13 -24.09
N ALA A 244 -25.00 -2.42 -22.93
CA ALA A 244 -25.07 -3.77 -22.38
C ALA A 244 -25.93 -4.76 -23.19
N GLY A 245 -26.75 -4.25 -24.12
CA GLY A 245 -27.47 -5.07 -25.10
C GLY A 245 -26.63 -5.48 -26.31
N GLU A 246 -25.51 -4.79 -26.57
CA GLU A 246 -24.70 -4.95 -27.79
C GLU A 246 -23.27 -5.44 -27.52
N PHE A 247 -22.76 -5.29 -26.29
CA PHE A 247 -21.38 -5.60 -25.94
C PHE A 247 -21.28 -6.54 -24.72
N ASP A 248 -20.26 -7.40 -24.73
CA ASP A 248 -19.93 -8.26 -23.60
C ASP A 248 -19.48 -7.46 -22.36
N LYS A 249 -19.70 -8.03 -21.17
CA LYS A 249 -19.36 -7.39 -19.89
C LYS A 249 -17.88 -7.02 -19.75
N SER A 250 -16.98 -7.71 -20.46
CA SER A 250 -15.54 -7.41 -20.52
C SER A 250 -15.26 -6.07 -21.19
N ASP A 251 -16.04 -5.74 -22.22
CA ASP A 251 -15.86 -4.57 -23.08
C ASP A 251 -16.71 -3.39 -22.64
N LEU A 252 -17.62 -3.61 -21.69
CA LEU A 252 -18.34 -2.55 -21.02
C LEU A 252 -17.47 -1.89 -19.93
N PRO A 253 -17.38 -0.56 -19.94
CA PRO A 253 -16.89 0.23 -18.82
C PRO A 253 -17.98 0.36 -17.74
N SER A 254 -17.56 0.63 -16.50
CA SER A 254 -18.51 0.78 -15.39
C SER A 254 -19.37 2.04 -15.53
N VAL A 255 -20.57 2.02 -14.94
CA VAL A 255 -21.47 3.19 -14.88
C VAL A 255 -20.79 4.40 -14.21
N SER A 256 -19.94 4.17 -13.21
CA SER A 256 -19.13 5.22 -12.57
C SER A 256 -18.09 5.84 -13.52
N THR A 257 -17.49 5.04 -14.40
CA THR A 257 -16.55 5.53 -15.42
C THR A 257 -17.27 6.40 -16.45
N ILE A 258 -18.50 6.03 -16.83
CA ILE A 258 -19.37 6.81 -17.72
C ILE A 258 -19.73 8.15 -17.07
N GLN A 259 -20.11 8.14 -15.79
CA GLN A 259 -20.43 9.35 -15.03
C GLN A 259 -19.25 10.32 -14.91
N ARG A 260 -18.03 9.80 -14.73
CA ARG A 260 -16.83 10.63 -14.65
C ARG A 260 -16.51 11.30 -15.98
N LYS A 261 -16.66 10.57 -17.10
CA LYS A 261 -16.37 11.07 -18.45
C LYS A 261 -17.49 11.88 -19.10
N LEU A 262 -18.68 11.89 -18.51
CA LEU A 262 -19.84 12.63 -18.99
C LEU A 262 -19.56 14.13 -19.19
N GLY A 263 -18.81 14.74 -18.27
CA GLY A 263 -18.43 16.16 -18.37
C GLY A 263 -17.43 16.45 -19.50
N GLU A 264 -16.48 15.54 -19.74
CA GLU A 264 -15.48 15.64 -20.81
C GLU A 264 -16.15 15.48 -22.19
N ILE A 265 -16.99 14.45 -22.35
CA ILE A 265 -17.72 14.15 -23.59
C ILE A 265 -18.63 15.31 -24.01
N PHE A 266 -19.28 15.94 -23.04
CA PHE A 266 -20.17 17.07 -23.28
C PHE A 266 -19.43 18.37 -23.58
N ARG A 267 -18.24 18.59 -23.00
CA ARG A 267 -17.39 19.74 -23.36
C ARG A 267 -16.75 19.57 -24.73
N ALA A 268 -16.31 18.35 -25.07
CA ALA A 268 -15.68 18.05 -26.35
C ALA A 268 -16.60 18.19 -27.57
N ASN A 269 -17.92 18.07 -27.38
CA ASN A 269 -18.93 18.16 -28.45
C ASN A 269 -19.83 19.41 -28.36
N SER A 270 -19.37 20.47 -27.67
CA SER A 270 -20.08 21.77 -27.60
C SER A 270 -19.42 22.85 -28.47
N HIS A 271 -18.60 22.45 -29.46
CA HIS A 271 -18.02 23.31 -30.49
C HIS A 271 -18.61 22.96 -31.86
#